data_AF-A0A1Q3KMW3-F1
#
_entry.id   AF-A0A1Q3KMW3-F1
#
_cell.length_a   1.000
_cell.length_b   1.000
_cell.length_c   1.000
_cell.angle_alpha   90.00
_cell.angle_beta   90.00
_cell.angle_gamma   90.00
#
_symmetry.space_group_name_H-M   'P 1'
#
loop_
_entity.id
_entity.type
_entity.pdbx_description
1 polymer ?
#
loop_
_entity_poly.entity_id
_entity_poly.type
_entity_poly.pdbx_seq_one_letter_code
_entity_poly.pdbx_strand_id
1 'polypeptide(L)'
;MTIQSPKAKHVCAEIPEFERLNYFYGQMLSAADFRAEQSYFREKLKLHNRCLHGYGVVCGLEVCPVPVETCCEPKDKEKIQHLKAELEKADAEVGQIERQLADPKLDEQKRKQLQDQLAAPRTKREEMRRALKGKPGGGDHCNDDKKPDADVVVNCGLALDCHGNELVLRNPVQIDLWSSLKMSEQKRLKEEGKGIIYLSICYCGEPTHPTRPVLPDSCGVVADCNYGKSRDSVRLRVGLEKPADDDRCEPCCSDCTDECLLLAAIAWEAPGPIERDDIDNSVRRPISLYVPTAITGISWQHGETYSPGEAKTVLGTETETGRSDGIEVTFSRPVYAETLTRGVVELWRVQGGRGLRGMISNIEGRYVDKPASGLVTSFKYRDESGETLNDGDRVLLIIRGDFILDACCRPLDGNHVGGRVPQLAAYKSQAKPHHEHHGEQGCDGDDGPCRVPPGGIGPWKSGNGTAGGTFESWFYID
;
A
#
# COMPACT_ATOMS: atom_id res chain seq x y z
N MET A 1 40.44 29.95 -57.14
CA MET A 1 39.41 30.48 -56.22
C MET A 1 38.50 29.33 -55.84
N THR A 2 38.76 28.70 -54.70
CA THR A 2 37.94 27.60 -54.20
C THR A 2 36.77 28.21 -53.43
N ILE A 3 35.56 28.10 -54.00
CA ILE A 3 34.33 28.57 -53.36
C ILE A 3 34.10 27.69 -52.14
N GLN A 4 34.41 28.20 -50.95
CA GLN A 4 33.99 27.57 -49.70
C GLN A 4 32.48 27.72 -49.59
N SER A 5 31.77 26.59 -49.74
CA SER A 5 30.35 26.51 -49.42
C SER A 5 30.15 26.83 -47.93
N PRO A 6 29.21 27.69 -47.54
CA PRO A 6 28.99 28.02 -46.14
C PRO A 6 28.49 26.78 -45.41
N LYS A 7 29.27 26.26 -44.46
CA LYS A 7 28.85 25.17 -43.57
C LYS A 7 27.60 25.64 -42.82
N ALA A 8 26.48 24.96 -43.03
CA ALA A 8 25.27 25.17 -42.24
C ALA A 8 25.63 25.06 -40.75
N LYS A 9 25.40 26.13 -39.99
CA LYS A 9 25.52 26.10 -38.53
C LYS A 9 24.35 25.32 -38.00
N HIS A 10 24.54 24.02 -37.75
CA HIS A 10 23.59 23.25 -36.95
C HIS A 10 23.65 23.77 -35.52
N VAL A 11 22.52 24.25 -35.01
CA VAL A 11 22.36 24.59 -33.59
C VAL A 11 21.94 23.31 -32.89
N CYS A 12 22.82 22.75 -32.08
CA CYS A 12 22.44 21.69 -31.15
C CYS A 12 21.65 22.33 -30.00
N ALA A 13 20.49 21.76 -29.66
CA ALA A 13 19.84 22.11 -28.40
C ALA A 13 20.66 21.50 -27.25
N GLU A 14 21.02 22.31 -26.26
CA GLU A 14 21.66 21.83 -25.05
C GLU A 14 20.66 20.98 -24.26
N ILE A 15 21.04 19.75 -23.94
CA ILE A 15 20.31 18.90 -23.01
C ILE A 15 21.16 18.89 -21.73
N PRO A 16 20.75 19.61 -20.68
CA PRO A 16 21.49 19.68 -19.43
C PRO A 16 21.84 18.29 -18.91
N GLU A 17 23.00 18.13 -18.28
CA GLU A 17 23.48 16.88 -17.65
C GLU A 17 23.91 15.76 -18.62
N PHE A 18 23.69 15.89 -19.94
CA PHE A 18 24.08 14.90 -20.94
C PHE A 18 25.39 15.22 -21.67
N GLU A 19 26.39 15.69 -20.92
CA GLU A 19 27.75 15.85 -21.42
C GLU A 19 28.59 14.63 -21.07
N ARG A 20 29.30 14.08 -22.05
CA ARG A 20 30.20 12.94 -21.87
C ARG A 20 31.59 13.28 -22.38
N LEU A 21 32.60 12.61 -21.84
CA LEU A 21 33.96 12.77 -22.30
C LEU A 21 34.14 12.31 -23.75
N ASN A 22 34.82 13.14 -24.53
CA ASN A 22 35.34 12.79 -25.84
C ASN A 22 36.84 12.55 -25.73
N TYR A 23 37.25 11.29 -25.58
CA TYR A 23 38.64 10.91 -25.36
C TYR A 23 39.53 11.26 -26.57
N PHE A 24 40.66 11.91 -26.31
CA PHE A 24 41.71 12.13 -27.30
C PHE A 24 43.12 11.91 -26.72
N TYR A 25 44.09 11.69 -27.61
CA TYR A 25 45.45 11.37 -27.20
C TYR A 25 46.13 12.54 -26.48
N GLY A 26 46.72 12.27 -25.31
CA GLY A 26 47.39 13.28 -24.47
C GLY A 26 46.45 14.10 -23.58
N GLN A 27 45.15 13.78 -23.54
CA GLN A 27 44.19 14.42 -22.64
C GLN A 27 44.49 14.07 -21.17
N MET A 28 44.63 15.08 -20.32
CA MET A 28 44.71 14.88 -18.87
C MET A 28 43.30 14.75 -18.30
N LEU A 29 43.04 13.69 -17.55
CA LEU A 29 41.74 13.43 -16.91
C LEU A 29 41.82 13.71 -15.40
N SER A 30 40.80 14.36 -14.89
CA SER A 30 40.63 14.72 -13.48
C SER A 30 39.47 13.97 -12.83
N ALA A 31 39.32 14.08 -11.52
CA ALA A 31 38.14 13.56 -10.82
C ALA A 31 36.82 14.20 -11.31
N ALA A 32 36.85 15.44 -11.79
CA ALA A 32 35.67 16.11 -12.33
C ALA A 32 35.21 15.43 -13.64
N ASP A 33 36.15 15.01 -14.47
CA ASP A 33 35.86 14.30 -15.72
C ASP A 33 35.17 12.96 -15.45
N PHE A 34 35.72 12.13 -14.56
CA PHE A 34 35.11 10.85 -14.21
C PHE A 34 33.75 11.01 -13.52
N ARG A 35 33.54 12.07 -12.73
CA ARG A 35 32.22 12.40 -12.17
C ARG A 35 31.23 12.79 -13.27
N ALA A 36 31.65 13.58 -14.24
CA ALA A 36 30.81 13.95 -15.38
C ALA A 36 30.39 12.71 -16.18
N GLU A 37 31.32 11.78 -16.44
CA GLU A 37 31.00 10.51 -17.12
C GLU A 37 30.05 9.62 -16.30
N GLN A 38 30.23 9.51 -14.97
CA GLN A 38 29.29 8.79 -14.11
C GLN A 38 27.89 9.42 -14.12
N SER A 39 27.81 10.75 -13.99
CA SER A 39 26.55 11.48 -14.07
C SER A 39 25.86 11.27 -15.41
N TYR A 40 26.59 11.32 -16.53
CA TYR A 40 26.03 11.08 -17.87
C TYR A 40 25.29 9.74 -17.94
N PHE A 41 25.91 8.64 -17.50
CA PHE A 41 25.28 7.33 -17.56
C PHE A 41 24.12 7.20 -16.57
N ARG A 42 24.28 7.73 -15.35
CA ARG A 42 23.24 7.66 -14.32
C ARG A 42 22.01 8.45 -14.71
N GLU A 43 22.16 9.70 -15.12
CA GLU A 43 21.04 10.55 -15.54
C GLU A 43 20.39 10.03 -16.83
N LYS A 44 21.15 9.36 -17.71
CA LYS A 44 20.59 8.70 -18.90
C LYS A 44 19.72 7.48 -18.55
N LEU A 45 20.14 6.69 -17.56
CA LEU A 45 19.35 5.57 -17.07
C LEU A 45 18.09 6.05 -16.34
N LYS A 46 18.23 7.07 -15.50
CA LYS A 46 17.08 7.74 -14.86
C LYS A 46 16.08 8.29 -15.87
N LEU A 47 16.57 8.95 -16.93
CA LEU A 47 15.72 9.44 -18.02
C LEU A 47 15.00 8.29 -18.72
N HIS A 48 15.71 7.18 -19.01
CA HIS A 48 15.10 5.97 -19.57
C HIS A 48 13.98 5.44 -18.67
N ASN A 49 14.24 5.34 -17.36
CA ASN A 49 13.28 4.87 -16.37
C ASN A 49 12.04 5.79 -16.30
N ARG A 50 12.26 7.08 -16.03
CA ARG A 50 11.19 8.07 -15.84
C ARG A 50 10.35 8.31 -17.10
N CYS A 51 10.97 8.33 -18.29
CA CYS A 51 10.29 8.72 -19.52
C CYS A 51 9.76 7.56 -20.37
N LEU A 52 10.21 6.32 -20.14
CA LEU A 52 9.64 5.15 -20.85
C LEU A 52 8.72 4.32 -19.95
N HIS A 53 9.10 4.14 -18.69
CA HIS A 53 8.34 3.28 -17.76
C HIS A 53 7.49 4.10 -16.79
N GLY A 54 7.87 5.36 -16.55
CA GLY A 54 7.29 6.19 -15.51
C GLY A 54 7.89 5.86 -14.16
N TYR A 55 7.07 5.87 -13.12
CA TYR A 55 7.50 5.59 -11.75
C TYR A 55 6.43 4.79 -11.01
N GLY A 56 6.73 4.25 -9.83
CA GLY A 56 5.82 3.39 -9.07
C GLY A 56 6.42 2.01 -8.76
N VAL A 57 5.60 1.17 -8.13
CA VAL A 57 5.99 -0.18 -7.72
C VAL A 57 5.97 -1.11 -8.93
N VAL A 58 7.08 -1.80 -9.15
CA VAL A 58 7.22 -2.80 -10.23
C VAL A 58 6.77 -4.17 -9.74
N CYS A 59 7.33 -4.61 -8.61
CA CYS A 59 7.01 -5.90 -8.00
C CYS A 59 7.38 -5.94 -6.52
N GLY A 60 6.72 -6.82 -5.76
CA GLY A 60 7.01 -7.02 -4.35
C GLY A 60 6.70 -5.78 -3.52
N LEU A 61 7.62 -5.43 -2.59
CA LEU A 61 7.50 -4.29 -1.66
C LEU A 61 6.18 -4.28 -0.88
N GLU A 62 5.56 -5.45 -0.72
CA GLU A 62 4.35 -5.62 0.07
C GLU A 62 4.68 -5.49 1.55
N VAL A 63 3.80 -4.80 2.26
CA VAL A 63 3.91 -4.63 3.71
C VAL A 63 3.06 -5.70 4.36
N CYS A 64 3.66 -6.45 5.28
CA CYS A 64 3.02 -7.53 6.02
C CYS A 64 3.20 -7.30 7.53
N PRO A 65 2.25 -7.77 8.36
CA PRO A 65 2.43 -7.75 9.80
C PRO A 65 3.57 -8.71 10.21
N VAL A 66 4.27 -8.40 11.29
CA VAL A 66 5.16 -9.38 11.92
C VAL A 66 4.31 -10.44 12.61
N PRO A 67 4.56 -11.75 12.39
CA PRO A 67 3.86 -12.79 13.14
C PRO A 67 4.14 -12.59 14.64
N VAL A 68 3.10 -12.30 15.40
CA VAL A 68 3.20 -12.22 16.86
C VAL A 68 3.46 -13.65 17.34
N GLU A 69 4.66 -13.93 17.85
CA GLU A 69 4.89 -15.14 18.63
C GLU A 69 3.90 -15.09 19.80
N THR A 70 2.99 -16.07 19.86
CA THR A 70 1.98 -16.17 20.93
C THR A 70 2.67 -16.11 22.29
N CYS A 71 2.65 -14.94 22.91
CA CYS A 71 3.22 -14.74 24.22
C CYS A 71 2.22 -15.21 25.27
N CYS A 72 2.57 -16.29 25.98
CA CYS A 72 2.04 -16.73 27.29
C CYS A 72 0.53 -16.58 27.50
N GLU A 73 -0.22 -17.69 27.45
CA GLU A 73 -1.59 -17.73 27.98
C GLU A 73 -1.62 -17.16 29.42
N PRO A 74 -2.69 -16.48 29.85
CA PRO A 74 -2.80 -15.91 31.21
C PRO A 74 -2.50 -16.94 32.31
N LYS A 75 -2.89 -18.20 32.09
CA LYS A 75 -2.65 -19.34 32.98
C LYS A 75 -1.18 -19.69 33.15
N ASP A 76 -0.35 -19.42 32.13
CA ASP A 76 1.08 -19.69 32.21
C ASP A 76 1.83 -18.59 32.94
N LYS A 77 1.37 -17.33 32.88
CA LYS A 77 1.90 -16.23 33.70
C LYS A 77 1.73 -16.49 35.20
N GLU A 78 0.53 -16.89 35.63
CA GLU A 78 0.25 -17.22 37.04
C GLU A 78 1.12 -18.38 37.53
N LYS A 79 1.26 -19.44 36.73
CA LYS A 79 2.12 -20.59 37.07
C LYS A 79 3.60 -20.21 37.15
N ILE A 80 4.08 -19.38 36.24
CA ILE A 80 5.48 -18.91 36.24
C ILE A 80 5.74 -18.02 37.46
N GLN A 81 4.82 -17.10 37.80
CA GLN A 81 4.94 -16.26 38.99
C GLN A 81 4.90 -17.09 40.28
N HIS A 82 4.00 -18.07 40.37
CA HIS A 82 3.94 -19.00 41.49
C HIS A 82 5.27 -19.77 41.66
N LEU A 83 5.79 -20.33 40.57
CA LEU A 83 7.08 -21.06 40.57
C LEU A 83 8.26 -20.16 40.95
N LYS A 84 8.29 -18.89 40.49
CA LYS A 84 9.32 -17.92 40.89
C LYS A 84 9.25 -17.60 42.39
N ALA A 85 8.05 -17.36 42.91
CA ALA A 85 7.85 -17.08 44.34
C ALA A 85 8.21 -18.29 45.23
N GLU A 86 7.94 -19.51 44.78
CA GLU A 86 8.36 -20.72 45.48
C GLU A 86 9.88 -20.95 45.41
N LEU A 87 10.52 -20.60 44.30
CA LEU A 87 11.98 -20.65 44.18
C LEU A 87 12.66 -19.68 45.15
N GLU A 88 12.16 -18.44 45.28
CA GLU A 88 12.69 -17.48 46.25
C GLU A 88 12.56 -17.96 47.70
N LYS A 89 11.44 -18.61 48.04
CA LYS A 89 11.26 -19.22 49.37
C LYS A 89 12.28 -20.33 49.62
N ALA A 90 12.49 -21.21 48.64
CA ALA A 90 13.48 -22.28 48.76
C ALA A 90 14.92 -21.74 48.83
N ASP A 91 15.24 -20.68 48.08
CA ASP A 91 16.54 -20.01 48.16
C ASP A 91 16.77 -19.34 49.52
N ALA A 92 15.73 -18.72 50.11
CA ALA A 92 15.80 -18.16 51.45
C ALA A 92 15.99 -19.24 52.53
N GLU A 93 15.28 -20.37 52.43
CA GLU A 93 15.42 -21.53 53.34
C GLU A 93 16.83 -22.13 53.26
N VAL A 94 17.35 -22.38 52.05
CA VAL A 94 18.72 -22.85 51.84
C VAL A 94 19.73 -21.85 52.43
N GLY A 95 19.55 -20.55 52.16
CA GLY A 95 20.44 -19.50 52.67
C GLY A 95 20.42 -19.38 54.19
N GLN A 96 19.27 -19.58 54.85
CA GLN A 96 19.18 -19.58 56.32
C GLN A 96 19.92 -20.77 56.94
N ILE A 97 19.75 -21.97 56.40
CA ILE A 97 20.41 -23.19 56.89
C ILE A 97 21.92 -23.12 56.62
N GLU A 98 22.35 -22.60 55.47
CA GLU A 98 23.77 -22.40 55.13
C GLU A 98 24.46 -21.39 56.08
N ARG A 99 23.75 -20.32 56.48
CA ARG A 99 24.25 -19.37 57.49
C ARG A 99 24.42 -20.02 58.87
N GLN A 100 23.51 -20.90 59.27
CA GLN A 100 23.63 -21.65 60.53
C GLN A 100 24.78 -22.67 60.50
N LEU A 101 25.03 -23.28 59.34
CA LEU A 101 26.17 -24.19 59.11
C LEU A 101 27.54 -23.48 59.09
N ALA A 102 27.55 -22.15 58.88
CA ALA A 102 28.76 -21.33 58.86
C ALA A 102 29.22 -20.88 60.26
N ASP A 103 28.44 -21.11 61.32
CA ASP A 103 28.84 -20.79 62.69
C ASP A 103 29.95 -21.76 63.18
N PRO A 104 31.15 -21.26 63.51
CA PRO A 104 32.27 -22.10 63.95
C PRO A 104 32.08 -22.75 65.32
N LYS A 105 31.03 -22.41 66.09
CA LYS A 105 30.74 -22.97 67.42
C LYS A 105 29.74 -24.13 67.41
N LEU A 106 29.43 -24.68 66.23
CA LEU A 106 28.37 -25.68 66.07
C LEU A 106 28.86 -27.11 66.38
N ASP A 107 28.11 -27.82 67.23
CA ASP A 107 28.39 -29.23 67.57
C ASP A 107 28.31 -30.15 66.34
N GLU A 108 29.17 -31.18 66.28
CA GLU A 108 29.27 -32.11 65.13
C GLU A 108 27.95 -32.85 64.84
N GLN A 109 27.20 -33.24 65.88
CA GLN A 109 25.88 -33.85 65.74
C GLN A 109 24.83 -32.88 65.16
N LYS A 110 24.85 -31.61 65.57
CA LYS A 110 23.94 -30.58 65.03
C LYS A 110 24.30 -30.23 63.59
N ARG A 111 25.59 -30.24 63.25
CA ARG A 111 26.09 -30.02 61.89
C ARG A 111 25.59 -31.09 60.93
N LYS A 112 25.61 -32.36 61.35
CA LYS A 112 25.08 -33.48 60.58
C LYS A 112 23.56 -33.38 60.40
N GLN A 113 22.82 -33.04 61.46
CA GLN A 113 21.37 -32.81 61.39
C GLN A 113 21.00 -31.67 60.43
N LEU A 114 21.73 -30.55 60.44
CA LEU A 114 21.49 -29.43 59.51
C LEU A 114 21.89 -29.78 58.07
N GLN A 115 22.91 -30.60 57.85
CA GLN A 115 23.27 -31.10 56.52
C GLN A 115 22.20 -32.03 55.95
N ASP A 116 21.64 -32.93 56.77
CA ASP A 116 20.54 -33.80 56.37
C ASP A 116 19.27 -32.98 56.06
N GLN A 117 19.01 -31.91 56.83
CA GLN A 117 17.92 -30.96 56.58
C GLN A 117 18.13 -30.10 55.32
N LEU A 118 19.38 -29.88 54.88
CA LEU A 118 19.72 -29.08 53.71
C LEU A 118 19.55 -29.85 52.38
N ALA A 119 19.59 -31.18 52.40
CA ALA A 119 19.51 -32.01 51.19
C ALA A 119 18.16 -31.87 50.45
N ALA A 120 17.06 -31.86 51.20
CA ALA A 120 15.71 -31.71 50.66
C ALA A 120 15.45 -30.34 49.98
N PRO A 121 15.71 -29.18 50.63
CA PRO A 121 15.47 -27.87 50.01
C PRO A 121 16.42 -27.59 48.83
N ARG A 122 17.65 -28.12 48.83
CA ARG A 122 18.55 -28.03 47.68
C ARG A 122 18.02 -28.77 46.45
N THR A 123 17.49 -29.98 46.64
CA THR A 123 16.88 -30.77 45.55
C THR A 123 15.65 -30.05 44.99
N LYS A 124 14.78 -29.56 45.88
CA LYS A 124 13.58 -28.79 45.51
C LYS A 124 13.94 -27.53 44.71
N ARG A 125 14.98 -26.80 45.12
CA ARG A 125 15.50 -25.63 44.39
C ARG A 125 15.97 -26.00 42.98
N GLU A 126 16.74 -27.07 42.84
CA GLU A 126 17.25 -27.50 41.53
C GLU A 126 16.14 -27.95 40.57
N GLU A 127 15.14 -28.68 41.09
CA GLU A 127 13.95 -29.08 40.31
C GLU A 127 13.15 -27.87 39.82
N MET A 128 12.86 -26.91 40.70
CA MET A 128 12.16 -25.67 40.33
C MET A 128 12.97 -24.83 39.32
N ARG A 129 14.29 -24.75 39.50
CA ARG A 129 15.19 -24.05 38.56
C ARG A 129 15.22 -24.73 37.19
N ARG A 130 15.17 -26.07 37.14
CA ARG A 130 15.10 -26.85 35.90
C ARG A 130 13.74 -26.70 35.22
N ALA A 131 12.65 -26.69 35.98
CA ALA A 131 11.29 -26.46 35.48
C ALA A 131 11.13 -25.06 34.88
N LEU A 132 11.81 -24.04 35.45
CA LEU A 132 11.82 -22.69 34.90
C LEU A 132 12.63 -22.60 33.58
N LYS A 133 13.75 -23.31 33.48
CA LYS A 133 14.64 -23.30 32.30
C LYS A 133 14.02 -23.98 31.06
N GLY A 134 13.06 -24.89 31.25
CA GLY A 134 12.38 -25.63 30.18
C GLY A 134 11.10 -25.00 29.64
N LYS A 135 10.65 -23.86 30.19
CA LYS A 135 9.45 -23.15 29.72
C LYS A 135 9.82 -22.07 28.69
N PRO A 136 9.14 -22.01 27.53
CA PRO A 136 9.29 -20.87 26.62
C PRO A 136 8.80 -19.62 27.36
N GLY A 137 9.65 -18.58 27.45
CA GLY A 137 9.34 -17.38 28.24
C GLY A 137 10.24 -17.13 29.46
N GLY A 138 11.43 -17.73 29.51
CA GLY A 138 12.48 -17.33 30.45
C GLY A 138 13.20 -16.02 30.12
N GLY A 139 12.80 -15.34 29.04
CA GLY A 139 13.16 -13.96 28.77
C GLY A 139 12.06 -13.02 29.23
N ASP A 140 12.45 -11.80 29.61
CA ASP A 140 11.66 -10.71 30.20
C ASP A 140 10.56 -10.13 29.28
N HIS A 141 9.83 -10.98 28.56
CA HIS A 141 8.98 -10.60 27.43
C HIS A 141 7.57 -10.12 27.82
N CYS A 142 7.33 -9.84 29.10
CA CYS A 142 6.04 -9.35 29.60
C CYS A 142 6.24 -8.22 30.62
N ASN A 143 7.08 -7.26 30.29
CA ASN A 143 7.11 -5.98 31.00
C ASN A 143 5.95 -5.11 30.49
N ASP A 144 5.20 -4.50 31.40
CA ASP A 144 4.15 -3.50 31.09
C ASP A 144 4.74 -2.18 30.53
N ASP A 145 6.07 -2.05 30.49
CA ASP A 145 6.82 -1.00 29.79
C ASP A 145 7.10 -1.34 28.30
N LYS A 146 6.44 -2.36 27.74
CA LYS A 146 6.65 -2.75 26.34
C LYS A 146 6.26 -1.60 25.40
N LYS A 147 7.21 -1.25 24.52
CA LYS A 147 6.98 -0.47 23.32
C LYS A 147 5.76 -1.05 22.58
N PRO A 148 4.90 -0.22 21.96
CA PRO A 148 3.77 -0.73 21.18
C PRO A 148 4.25 -1.74 20.13
N ASP A 149 3.50 -2.83 19.92
CA ASP A 149 3.81 -3.87 18.93
C ASP A 149 3.50 -3.35 17.52
N ALA A 150 4.31 -2.39 17.06
CA ALA A 150 4.13 -1.62 15.83
C ALA A 150 5.05 -2.07 14.70
N ASP A 151 5.49 -3.34 14.74
CA ASP A 151 6.45 -3.87 13.79
C ASP A 151 5.76 -4.39 12.52
N VAL A 152 6.29 -4.00 11.37
CA VAL A 152 5.88 -4.52 10.06
C VAL A 152 7.10 -4.94 9.25
N VAL A 153 6.88 -5.83 8.29
CA VAL A 153 7.91 -6.28 7.34
C VAL A 153 7.59 -5.75 5.96
N VAL A 154 8.55 -5.08 5.33
CA VAL A 154 8.51 -4.76 3.91
C VAL A 154 9.25 -5.85 3.15
N ASN A 155 8.54 -6.59 2.30
CA ASN A 155 9.12 -7.67 1.52
C ASN A 155 10.08 -7.18 0.44
N CYS A 156 10.89 -8.10 -0.09
CA CYS A 156 11.77 -7.81 -1.22
C CYS A 156 10.97 -7.31 -2.44
N GLY A 157 11.58 -6.48 -3.27
CA GLY A 157 10.92 -5.93 -4.45
C GLY A 157 11.67 -4.78 -5.09
N LEU A 158 11.08 -4.24 -6.15
CA LEU A 158 11.62 -3.18 -6.98
C LEU A 158 10.56 -2.10 -7.21
N ALA A 159 10.99 -0.85 -7.14
CA ALA A 159 10.22 0.31 -7.58
C ALA A 159 11.12 1.34 -8.27
N LEU A 160 10.51 2.24 -9.03
CA LEU A 160 11.18 3.40 -9.62
C LEU A 160 10.59 4.66 -9.00
N ASP A 161 11.42 5.55 -8.47
CA ASP A 161 10.93 6.86 -8.02
C ASP A 161 10.67 7.82 -9.20
N CYS A 162 10.04 8.95 -8.91
CA CYS A 162 9.70 9.95 -9.93
C CYS A 162 10.92 10.62 -10.58
N HIS A 163 12.12 10.48 -10.04
CA HIS A 163 13.37 10.92 -10.65
C HIS A 163 14.03 9.82 -11.50
N GLY A 164 13.46 8.61 -11.52
CA GLY A 164 13.99 7.45 -12.24
C GLY A 164 15.04 6.66 -11.47
N ASN A 165 15.24 6.91 -10.17
CA ASN A 165 16.10 6.08 -9.34
C ASN A 165 15.45 4.72 -9.09
N GLU A 166 16.29 3.69 -9.03
CA GLU A 166 15.87 2.33 -8.70
C GLU A 166 15.83 2.14 -7.18
N LEU A 167 14.66 1.76 -6.65
CA LEU A 167 14.45 1.45 -5.24
C LEU A 167 14.39 -0.07 -5.09
N VAL A 168 15.48 -0.67 -4.62
CA VAL A 168 15.62 -2.12 -4.55
C VAL A 168 15.72 -2.60 -3.10
N LEU A 169 14.78 -3.43 -2.68
CA LEU A 169 14.91 -4.25 -1.47
C LEU A 169 15.20 -5.69 -1.87
N ARG A 170 16.41 -6.16 -1.59
CA ARG A 170 16.81 -7.54 -1.90
C ARG A 170 16.37 -8.56 -0.86
N ASN A 171 16.21 -8.12 0.39
CA ASN A 171 15.76 -8.93 1.51
C ASN A 171 14.61 -8.20 2.21
N PRO A 172 13.70 -8.93 2.87
CA PRO A 172 12.69 -8.31 3.71
C PRO A 172 13.32 -7.45 4.81
N VAL A 173 12.75 -6.29 5.08
CA VAL A 173 13.20 -5.35 6.10
C VAL A 173 12.09 -5.18 7.12
N GLN A 174 12.37 -5.56 8.37
CA GLN A 174 11.49 -5.25 9.50
C GLN A 174 11.71 -3.80 9.94
N ILE A 175 10.62 -3.08 10.14
CA ILE A 175 10.62 -1.70 10.62
C ILE A 175 9.63 -1.55 11.75
N ASP A 176 10.07 -0.83 12.78
CA ASP A 176 9.22 -0.39 13.88
C ASP A 176 8.62 0.97 13.53
N LEU A 177 7.30 0.99 13.32
CA LEU A 177 6.60 2.21 12.93
C LEU A 177 6.61 3.25 14.05
N TRP A 178 6.45 2.80 15.30
CA TRP A 178 6.37 3.68 16.46
C TRP A 178 7.65 4.50 16.64
N SER A 179 8.81 3.85 16.60
CA SER A 179 10.11 4.52 16.72
C SER A 179 10.48 5.39 15.53
N SER A 180 9.90 5.13 14.37
CA SER A 180 10.20 5.86 13.14
C SER A 180 9.41 7.17 13.01
N LEU A 181 8.33 7.33 13.79
CA LEU A 181 7.52 8.54 13.85
C LEU A 181 8.22 9.68 14.61
N LYS A 182 7.90 10.93 14.24
CA LYS A 182 8.36 12.11 15.00
C LYS A 182 7.72 12.15 16.38
N MET A 183 8.39 12.77 17.35
CA MET A 183 7.87 12.95 18.71
C MET A 183 6.49 13.63 18.77
N SER A 184 6.22 14.57 17.86
CA SER A 184 4.92 15.24 17.74
C SER A 184 3.81 14.29 17.25
N GLU A 185 4.14 13.37 16.34
CA GLU A 185 3.20 12.39 15.77
C GLU A 185 2.90 11.29 16.78
N GLN A 186 3.92 10.82 17.52
CA GLN A 186 3.74 9.88 18.62
C GLN A 186 2.79 10.44 19.69
N LYS A 187 2.90 11.73 20.01
CA LYS A 187 2.00 12.38 20.97
C LYS A 187 0.55 12.39 20.48
N ARG A 188 0.32 12.74 19.21
CA ARG A 188 -1.02 12.73 18.58
C ARG A 188 -1.64 11.34 18.61
N LEU A 189 -0.89 10.30 18.23
CA LEU A 189 -1.36 8.92 18.29
C LEU A 189 -1.71 8.46 19.71
N LYS A 190 -0.94 8.88 20.74
CA LYS A 190 -1.27 8.59 22.14
C LYS A 190 -2.56 9.27 22.61
N GLU A 191 -2.82 10.47 22.14
CA GLU A 191 -4.01 11.24 22.49
C GLU A 191 -5.26 10.68 21.80
N GLU A 192 -5.15 10.28 20.53
CA GLU A 192 -6.26 9.78 19.73
C GLU A 192 -6.52 8.28 19.90
N GLY A 193 -5.51 7.49 20.31
CA GLY A 193 -5.59 6.03 20.49
C GLY A 193 -5.66 5.22 19.19
N LYS A 194 -5.95 5.86 18.06
CA LYS A 194 -5.99 5.28 16.72
C LYS A 194 -5.48 6.27 15.69
N GLY A 195 -4.90 5.78 14.60
CA GLY A 195 -4.48 6.64 13.49
C GLY A 195 -4.06 5.85 12.26
N ILE A 196 -3.93 6.55 11.13
CA ILE A 196 -3.43 5.99 9.89
C ILE A 196 -1.96 6.36 9.75
N ILE A 197 -1.10 5.35 9.71
CA ILE A 197 0.33 5.51 9.46
C ILE A 197 0.62 5.24 7.99
N TYR A 198 1.32 6.15 7.33
CA TYR A 198 1.76 6.00 5.96
C TYR A 198 3.23 5.57 5.93
N LEU A 199 3.51 4.44 5.27
CA LEU A 199 4.85 3.91 5.07
C LEU A 199 5.26 4.15 3.61
N SER A 200 6.38 4.84 3.41
CA SER A 200 6.93 5.14 2.08
C SER A 200 8.38 4.67 1.96
N ILE A 201 8.84 4.42 0.73
CA ILE A 201 10.22 4.09 0.39
C ILE A 201 10.83 5.20 -0.46
N CYS A 202 12.05 5.63 -0.13
CA CYS A 202 12.75 6.69 -0.84
C CYS A 202 14.16 6.27 -1.21
N TYR A 203 14.69 6.84 -2.30
CA TYR A 203 16.11 6.71 -2.64
C TYR A 203 17.00 7.34 -1.57
N CYS A 204 18.14 6.72 -1.30
CA CYS A 204 19.16 7.21 -0.39
C CYS A 204 20.56 6.89 -0.92
N GLY A 205 21.27 7.90 -1.42
CA GLY A 205 22.68 7.77 -1.79
C GLY A 205 23.57 7.95 -0.56
N GLU A 206 24.21 6.88 -0.10
CA GLU A 206 25.10 6.93 1.07
C GLU A 206 26.57 6.95 0.65
N PRO A 207 27.36 7.93 1.11
CA PRO A 207 28.79 7.89 0.92
C PRO A 207 29.39 6.78 1.81
N THR A 208 30.23 5.93 1.23
CA THR A 208 30.84 4.79 1.91
C THR A 208 32.36 4.81 1.74
N HIS A 209 33.06 3.99 2.52
CA HIS A 209 34.52 3.88 2.47
C HIS A 209 35.19 5.22 2.80
N PRO A 210 35.18 5.65 4.07
CA PRO A 210 35.92 6.83 4.51
C PRO A 210 37.41 6.64 4.21
N THR A 211 38.00 7.63 3.57
CA THR A 211 39.37 7.64 3.08
C THR A 211 40.00 8.99 3.36
N ARG A 212 41.27 8.99 3.75
CA ARG A 212 42.02 10.22 3.92
C ARG A 212 42.65 10.61 2.58
N PRO A 213 42.42 11.85 2.09
CA PRO A 213 43.09 12.34 0.88
C PRO A 213 44.61 12.34 1.07
N VAL A 214 45.35 11.85 0.07
CA VAL A 214 46.83 11.82 0.09
C VAL A 214 47.41 13.20 -0.28
N LEU A 215 46.72 13.95 -1.13
CA LEU A 215 47.08 15.30 -1.56
C LEU A 215 46.01 16.29 -1.14
N PRO A 216 46.38 17.55 -0.79
CA PRO A 216 45.41 18.60 -0.52
C PRO A 216 44.66 18.97 -1.81
N ASP A 217 43.40 19.40 -1.67
CA ASP A 217 42.65 19.98 -2.79
C ASP A 217 43.33 21.28 -3.29
N SER A 218 42.91 21.78 -4.44
CA SER A 218 43.44 23.00 -5.09
C SER A 218 43.48 24.26 -4.21
N CYS A 219 42.80 24.24 -3.06
CA CYS A 219 42.77 25.31 -2.05
C CYS A 219 43.71 25.08 -0.85
N GLY A 220 44.53 24.02 -0.85
CA GLY A 220 45.52 23.75 0.20
C GLY A 220 44.96 23.21 1.53
N VAL A 221 43.67 22.93 1.60
CA VAL A 221 43.01 22.35 2.78
C VAL A 221 42.92 20.84 2.61
N VAL A 222 43.43 20.08 3.59
CA VAL A 222 43.23 18.64 3.65
C VAL A 222 41.89 18.41 4.32
N ALA A 223 40.87 17.98 3.56
CA ALA A 223 39.64 17.51 4.18
C ALA A 223 39.95 16.30 5.09
N ASP A 224 39.49 16.32 6.34
CA ASP A 224 39.85 15.31 7.34
C ASP A 224 39.39 13.89 6.97
N CYS A 225 38.28 13.79 6.22
CA CYS A 225 37.73 12.52 5.74
C CYS A 225 36.89 12.76 4.47
N ASN A 226 37.27 12.07 3.38
CA ASN A 226 36.48 12.01 2.13
C ASN A 226 36.02 10.57 1.89
N TYR A 227 34.93 10.37 1.15
CA TYR A 227 34.40 9.04 0.87
C TYR A 227 34.82 8.57 -0.51
N GLY A 228 35.43 7.38 -0.57
CA GLY A 228 35.97 6.82 -1.81
C GLY A 228 34.91 6.17 -2.70
N LYS A 229 33.71 5.90 -2.18
CA LYS A 229 32.62 5.24 -2.92
C LYS A 229 31.26 5.80 -2.50
N SER A 230 30.27 5.64 -3.36
CA SER A 230 28.86 5.87 -3.03
C SER A 230 28.10 4.55 -3.15
N ARG A 231 27.13 4.34 -2.28
CA ARG A 231 26.20 3.21 -2.31
C ARG A 231 24.80 3.73 -2.52
N ASP A 232 24.13 3.19 -3.52
CA ASP A 232 22.71 3.39 -3.71
C ASP A 232 21.96 2.50 -2.71
N SER A 233 21.12 3.13 -1.91
CA SER A 233 20.35 2.51 -0.83
C SER A 233 18.92 3.04 -0.85
N VAL A 234 18.09 2.50 0.03
CA VAL A 234 16.74 2.97 0.24
C VAL A 234 16.53 3.30 1.72
N ARG A 235 15.70 4.29 1.99
CA ARG A 235 15.24 4.62 3.33
C ARG A 235 13.73 4.45 3.40
N LEU A 236 13.24 3.92 4.50
CA LEU A 236 11.81 3.85 4.79
C LEU A 236 11.42 5.11 5.59
N ARG A 237 10.37 5.79 5.13
CA ARG A 237 9.83 7.00 5.75
C ARG A 237 8.45 6.68 6.31
N VAL A 238 8.24 7.02 7.58
CA VAL A 238 6.98 6.81 8.30
C VAL A 238 6.42 8.16 8.70
N GLY A 239 5.11 8.36 8.57
CA GLY A 239 4.43 9.59 8.97
C GLY A 239 2.93 9.41 9.10
N LEU A 240 2.25 10.40 9.68
CA LEU A 240 0.78 10.43 9.81
C LEU A 240 0.07 11.18 8.69
N GLU A 241 0.82 11.91 7.88
CA GLU A 241 0.29 12.68 6.76
C GLU A 241 0.43 11.88 5.47
N LYS A 242 -0.70 11.74 4.74
CA LYS A 242 -0.70 11.10 3.42
C LYS A 242 0.17 11.94 2.48
N PRO A 243 1.14 11.34 1.77
CA PRO A 243 1.81 12.01 0.66
C PRO A 243 0.80 12.55 -0.35
N ALA A 244 1.07 13.71 -0.94
CA ALA A 244 0.22 14.28 -1.97
C ALA A 244 0.16 13.34 -3.18
N ASP A 245 -1.03 13.17 -3.75
CA ASP A 245 -1.19 12.41 -4.99
C ASP A 245 -0.48 13.15 -6.15
N ASP A 246 0.07 12.39 -7.10
CA ASP A 246 0.71 12.99 -8.28
C ASP A 246 -0.35 13.33 -9.32
N ASP A 247 -0.49 14.61 -9.60
CA ASP A 247 -1.43 15.16 -10.57
C ASP A 247 -0.77 15.58 -11.89
N ARG A 248 0.52 15.30 -12.06
CA ARG A 248 1.24 15.63 -13.28
C ARG A 248 0.78 14.73 -14.42
N CYS A 249 0.36 15.34 -15.52
CA CYS A 249 0.01 14.61 -16.73
C CYS A 249 1.23 14.04 -17.47
N GLU A 250 2.39 14.70 -17.32
CA GLU A 250 3.64 14.35 -18.01
C GLU A 250 4.80 14.28 -16.99
N PRO A 251 4.95 13.18 -16.24
CA PRO A 251 5.97 13.05 -15.20
C PRO A 251 7.40 12.94 -15.75
N CYS A 252 7.57 12.77 -17.06
CA CYS A 252 8.88 12.77 -17.71
C CYS A 252 9.60 14.14 -17.64
N CYS A 253 8.83 15.23 -17.79
CA CYS A 253 9.35 16.57 -18.06
C CYS A 253 9.24 17.53 -16.87
N SER A 254 8.63 17.10 -15.78
CA SER A 254 8.34 17.94 -14.61
C SER A 254 8.89 17.26 -13.36
N ASP A 255 9.31 18.07 -12.38
CA ASP A 255 9.76 17.57 -11.08
C ASP A 255 8.55 17.12 -10.25
N CYS A 256 8.78 16.16 -9.37
CA CYS A 256 7.75 15.65 -8.45
C CYS A 256 7.79 16.39 -7.12
N THR A 257 6.62 16.49 -6.48
CA THR A 257 6.51 17.08 -5.14
C THR A 257 7.11 16.19 -4.07
N ASP A 258 6.97 14.86 -4.21
CA ASP A 258 7.49 13.88 -3.27
C ASP A 258 8.25 12.78 -4.01
N GLU A 259 9.51 12.57 -3.59
CA GLU A 259 10.41 11.57 -4.16
C GLU A 259 10.13 10.16 -3.63
N CYS A 260 9.44 10.07 -2.49
CA CYS A 260 9.18 8.81 -1.83
C CYS A 260 7.90 8.17 -2.38
N LEU A 261 7.95 6.87 -2.63
CA LEU A 261 6.78 6.09 -3.02
C LEU A 261 6.02 5.56 -1.82
N LEU A 262 4.72 5.82 -1.77
CA LEU A 262 3.82 5.24 -0.77
C LEU A 262 3.68 3.72 -0.99
N LEU A 263 3.96 2.95 0.06
CA LEU A 263 3.88 1.48 0.08
C LEU A 263 2.62 0.95 0.76
N ALA A 264 2.20 1.56 1.88
CA ALA A 264 1.00 1.15 2.59
C ALA A 264 0.43 2.29 3.43
N ALA A 265 -0.89 2.23 3.64
CA ALA A 265 -1.60 2.96 4.68
C ALA A 265 -2.02 1.95 5.76
N ILE A 266 -1.64 2.20 7.01
CA ILE A 266 -1.76 1.24 8.11
C ILE A 266 -2.69 1.86 9.15
N ALA A 267 -3.91 1.38 9.24
CA ALA A 267 -4.88 1.80 10.24
C ALA A 267 -4.57 1.08 11.55
N TRP A 268 -3.96 1.77 12.51
CA TRP A 268 -3.44 1.13 13.71
C TRP A 268 -4.05 1.70 14.98
N GLU A 269 -4.50 0.80 15.85
CA GLU A 269 -5.02 1.09 17.19
C GLU A 269 -3.96 0.76 18.24
N ALA A 270 -3.26 1.79 18.71
CA ALA A 270 -2.18 1.63 19.68
C ALA A 270 -2.73 1.29 21.08
N PRO A 271 -2.07 0.44 21.87
CA PRO A 271 -0.76 -0.20 21.65
C PRO A 271 -0.85 -1.63 21.09
N GLY A 272 -1.95 -2.00 20.41
CA GLY A 272 -2.17 -3.36 19.91
C GLY A 272 -1.17 -3.79 18.81
N PRO A 273 -1.07 -5.09 18.51
CA PRO A 273 -0.31 -5.55 17.35
C PRO A 273 -0.96 -5.07 16.05
N ILE A 274 -0.15 -4.89 15.01
CA ILE A 274 -0.65 -4.64 13.65
C ILE A 274 -1.07 -5.97 13.04
N GLU A 275 -2.33 -6.07 12.65
CA GLU A 275 -2.90 -7.22 11.97
C GLU A 275 -2.82 -7.06 10.46
N ARG A 276 -3.18 -8.12 9.73
CA ARG A 276 -3.17 -8.08 8.26
C ARG A 276 -4.19 -7.09 7.71
N ASP A 277 -5.36 -7.03 8.32
CA ASP A 277 -6.49 -6.20 7.88
C ASP A 277 -6.26 -4.70 8.14
N ASP A 278 -5.33 -4.37 9.04
CA ASP A 278 -4.89 -3.00 9.30
C ASP A 278 -4.08 -2.42 8.13
N ILE A 279 -3.52 -3.25 7.26
CA ILE A 279 -2.56 -2.84 6.22
C ILE A 279 -3.25 -2.73 4.85
N ASP A 280 -3.55 -1.50 4.45
CA ASP A 280 -3.98 -1.18 3.09
C ASP A 280 -2.78 -1.01 2.17
N ASN A 281 -2.52 -2.08 1.42
CA ASN A 281 -1.50 -2.17 0.39
C ASN A 281 -1.96 -1.62 -0.98
N SER A 282 -3.24 -1.25 -1.13
CA SER A 282 -3.82 -0.80 -2.41
C SER A 282 -3.56 0.66 -2.76
N VAL A 283 -3.05 1.42 -1.80
CA VAL A 283 -2.61 2.81 -1.97
C VAL A 283 -1.37 2.94 -2.86
N ARG A 284 -0.73 1.82 -3.20
CA ARG A 284 0.48 1.78 -4.03
C ARG A 284 0.19 2.27 -5.44
N ARG A 285 1.10 3.10 -5.94
CA ARG A 285 1.10 3.47 -7.35
C ARG A 285 1.70 2.33 -8.17
N PRO A 286 0.96 1.74 -9.14
CA PRO A 286 1.56 0.81 -10.09
C PRO A 286 2.58 1.55 -10.97
N ILE A 287 3.57 0.83 -11.48
CA ILE A 287 4.47 1.41 -12.48
C ILE A 287 3.69 1.78 -13.74
N SER A 288 3.74 3.06 -14.09
CA SER A 288 3.16 3.59 -15.33
C SER A 288 3.63 5.02 -15.58
N LEU A 289 3.70 5.43 -16.85
CA LEU A 289 3.82 6.83 -17.24
C LEU A 289 2.63 7.65 -16.75
N TYR A 290 1.43 7.07 -16.82
CA TYR A 290 0.19 7.71 -16.39
C TYR A 290 -0.73 6.65 -15.80
N VAL A 291 -1.22 6.86 -14.58
CA VAL A 291 -2.21 5.95 -13.98
C VAL A 291 -3.57 6.31 -14.57
N PRO A 292 -4.18 5.45 -15.42
CA PRO A 292 -5.41 5.80 -16.08
C PRO A 292 -6.54 5.98 -15.06
N THR A 293 -7.44 6.90 -15.36
CA THR A 293 -8.68 7.07 -14.59
C THR A 293 -9.57 5.85 -14.82
N ALA A 294 -10.14 5.31 -13.75
CA ALA A 294 -10.98 4.10 -13.78
C ALA A 294 -12.27 4.32 -13.00
N ILE A 295 -13.29 3.53 -13.31
CA ILE A 295 -14.53 3.42 -12.53
C ILE A 295 -14.24 2.64 -11.26
N THR A 296 -14.52 3.25 -10.12
CA THR A 296 -14.28 2.67 -8.79
C THR A 296 -15.53 2.07 -8.16
N GLY A 297 -16.70 2.44 -8.65
CA GLY A 297 -17.96 1.92 -8.13
C GLY A 297 -19.16 2.28 -9.00
N ILE A 298 -20.17 1.43 -8.90
CA ILE A 298 -21.45 1.54 -9.61
C ILE A 298 -22.62 1.42 -8.62
N SER A 299 -23.77 2.04 -8.89
CA SER A 299 -24.92 1.98 -7.98
C SER A 299 -25.70 0.66 -8.04
N TRP A 300 -25.53 -0.13 -9.10
CA TRP A 300 -26.16 -1.45 -9.27
C TRP A 300 -25.14 -2.56 -9.09
N GLN A 301 -25.62 -3.79 -8.97
CA GLN A 301 -24.78 -4.98 -8.92
C GLN A 301 -24.80 -5.69 -10.28
N HIS A 302 -23.61 -6.01 -10.79
CA HIS A 302 -23.46 -6.71 -12.06
C HIS A 302 -24.02 -8.13 -11.97
N GLY A 303 -24.85 -8.50 -12.94
CA GLY A 303 -25.44 -9.84 -13.05
C GLY A 303 -26.54 -10.13 -12.03
N GLU A 304 -26.88 -9.19 -11.15
CA GLU A 304 -27.91 -9.36 -10.12
C GLU A 304 -29.32 -9.37 -10.72
N THR A 305 -30.29 -9.85 -9.95
CA THR A 305 -31.71 -9.86 -10.32
C THR A 305 -32.49 -8.91 -9.42
N TYR A 306 -33.22 -7.98 -10.03
CA TYR A 306 -34.05 -7.00 -9.35
C TYR A 306 -35.52 -7.23 -9.68
N SER A 307 -36.40 -7.02 -8.70
CA SER A 307 -37.82 -6.96 -8.99
C SER A 307 -38.14 -5.75 -9.90
N PRO A 308 -39.26 -5.77 -10.66
CA PRO A 308 -39.68 -4.63 -11.47
C PRO A 308 -39.79 -3.31 -10.69
N GLY A 309 -40.14 -3.38 -9.39
CA GLY A 309 -40.19 -2.21 -8.50
C GLY A 309 -38.80 -1.68 -8.14
N GLU A 310 -37.89 -2.56 -7.73
CA GLU A 310 -36.49 -2.19 -7.41
C GLU A 310 -35.77 -1.65 -8.65
N ALA A 311 -36.00 -2.25 -9.82
CA ALA A 311 -35.40 -1.81 -11.07
C ALA A 311 -35.80 -0.38 -11.45
N LYS A 312 -37.05 0.04 -11.16
CA LYS A 312 -37.47 1.44 -11.32
C LYS A 312 -36.68 2.37 -10.39
N THR A 313 -36.42 1.95 -9.16
CA THR A 313 -35.59 2.71 -8.22
C THR A 313 -34.13 2.78 -8.68
N VAL A 314 -33.57 1.69 -9.21
CA VAL A 314 -32.20 1.64 -9.74
C VAL A 314 -32.04 2.54 -10.98
N LEU A 315 -33.01 2.52 -11.90
CA LEU A 315 -32.95 3.32 -13.13
C LEU A 315 -33.46 4.76 -12.95
N GLY A 316 -34.10 5.07 -11.83
CA GLY A 316 -34.69 6.38 -11.55
C GLY A 316 -35.91 6.71 -12.40
N THR A 317 -36.67 5.68 -12.75
CA THR A 317 -38.01 5.81 -13.33
C THR A 317 -38.95 6.43 -12.28
N GLU A 318 -40.06 7.03 -12.72
CA GLU A 318 -41.06 7.60 -11.83
C GLU A 318 -41.73 6.51 -10.95
N THR A 319 -41.74 6.72 -9.63
CA THR A 319 -42.38 5.82 -8.65
C THR A 319 -43.40 6.58 -7.81
N GLU A 320 -44.25 5.86 -7.07
CA GLU A 320 -45.25 6.45 -6.16
C GLU A 320 -44.63 7.36 -5.08
N THR A 321 -43.37 7.09 -4.69
CA THR A 321 -42.63 7.84 -3.65
C THR A 321 -41.79 8.99 -4.21
N GLY A 322 -41.84 9.25 -5.51
CA GLY A 322 -41.02 10.24 -6.21
C GLY A 322 -40.05 9.61 -7.21
N ARG A 323 -39.10 10.40 -7.72
CA ARG A 323 -38.15 9.97 -8.74
C ARG A 323 -36.75 9.89 -8.12
N SER A 324 -36.09 8.74 -8.21
CA SER A 324 -34.69 8.61 -7.76
C SER A 324 -33.74 9.27 -8.76
N ASP A 325 -32.47 9.37 -8.39
CA ASP A 325 -31.41 9.94 -9.22
C ASP A 325 -30.91 8.99 -10.33
N GLY A 326 -31.40 7.75 -10.35
CA GLY A 326 -31.02 6.73 -11.31
C GLY A 326 -29.69 6.03 -10.97
N ILE A 327 -28.98 5.61 -12.01
CA ILE A 327 -27.70 4.95 -11.85
C ILE A 327 -26.59 5.96 -11.54
N GLU A 328 -25.64 5.57 -10.70
CA GLU A 328 -24.47 6.38 -10.35
C GLU A 328 -23.18 5.60 -10.63
N VAL A 329 -22.19 6.33 -11.12
CA VAL A 329 -20.85 5.81 -11.42
C VAL A 329 -19.82 6.77 -10.84
N THR A 330 -18.85 6.25 -10.08
CA THR A 330 -17.77 7.03 -9.48
C THR A 330 -16.43 6.73 -10.15
N PHE A 331 -15.57 7.74 -10.21
CA PHE A 331 -14.25 7.64 -10.83
C PHE A 331 -13.12 7.71 -9.78
N SER A 332 -11.97 7.13 -10.12
CA SER A 332 -10.75 7.20 -9.30
C SER A 332 -10.11 8.59 -9.29
N ARG A 333 -10.28 9.35 -10.38
CA ARG A 333 -9.82 10.73 -10.56
C ARG A 333 -10.93 11.53 -11.26
N PRO A 334 -10.96 12.86 -11.11
CA PRO A 334 -11.99 13.67 -11.75
C PRO A 334 -11.90 13.64 -13.29
N VAL A 335 -13.07 13.67 -13.95
CA VAL A 335 -13.24 13.70 -15.41
C VAL A 335 -13.99 14.94 -15.87
N TYR A 336 -13.81 15.35 -17.12
CA TYR A 336 -14.49 16.49 -17.70
C TYR A 336 -15.98 16.22 -17.92
N ALA A 337 -16.83 17.03 -17.30
CA ALA A 337 -18.28 16.95 -17.44
C ALA A 337 -18.76 17.24 -18.87
N GLU A 338 -17.98 17.99 -19.65
CA GLU A 338 -18.20 18.30 -21.06
C GLU A 338 -18.12 17.06 -21.95
N THR A 339 -17.34 16.06 -21.54
CA THR A 339 -17.10 14.83 -22.32
C THR A 339 -18.22 13.81 -22.15
N LEU A 340 -18.97 13.91 -21.06
CA LEU A 340 -20.20 13.17 -20.78
C LEU A 340 -21.37 13.68 -21.64
N THR A 341 -21.28 13.40 -22.94
CA THR A 341 -22.26 13.79 -23.96
C THR A 341 -23.29 12.68 -24.19
N ARG A 342 -24.30 12.97 -25.03
CA ARG A 342 -25.29 11.96 -25.47
C ARG A 342 -24.59 10.83 -26.23
N GLY A 343 -24.91 9.58 -25.90
CA GLY A 343 -24.33 8.38 -26.54
C GLY A 343 -23.10 7.82 -25.83
N VAL A 344 -22.55 8.53 -24.84
CA VAL A 344 -21.48 8.00 -23.97
C VAL A 344 -22.03 6.94 -23.01
N VAL A 345 -23.20 7.19 -22.45
CA VAL A 345 -23.95 6.24 -21.62
C VAL A 345 -25.19 5.80 -22.39
N GLU A 346 -25.37 4.48 -22.52
CA GLU A 346 -26.51 3.87 -23.20
C GLU A 346 -27.10 2.77 -22.33
N LEU A 347 -28.43 2.74 -22.28
CA LEU A 347 -29.21 1.71 -21.61
C LEU A 347 -30.01 0.94 -22.67
N TRP A 348 -29.97 -0.38 -22.61
CA TRP A 348 -30.64 -1.26 -23.55
C TRP A 348 -31.46 -2.30 -22.79
N ARG A 349 -32.74 -2.43 -23.14
CA ARG A 349 -33.58 -3.55 -22.68
C ARG A 349 -33.53 -4.67 -23.70
N VAL A 350 -33.22 -5.87 -23.25
CA VAL A 350 -33.38 -7.11 -24.01
C VAL A 350 -34.56 -7.86 -23.43
N GLN A 351 -35.65 -7.95 -24.18
CA GLN A 351 -36.88 -8.58 -23.68
C GLN A 351 -36.75 -10.10 -23.59
N GLY A 352 -37.10 -10.67 -22.44
CA GLY A 352 -37.04 -12.12 -22.19
C GLY A 352 -38.32 -12.74 -21.63
N GLY A 353 -39.41 -11.98 -21.54
CA GLY A 353 -40.69 -12.44 -21.01
C GLY A 353 -41.40 -13.56 -21.78
N ARG A 354 -42.61 -13.94 -21.31
CA ARG A 354 -43.42 -15.03 -21.91
C ARG A 354 -43.97 -14.71 -23.31
N GLY A 355 -44.03 -13.44 -23.70
CA GLY A 355 -44.53 -12.97 -25.00
C GLY A 355 -43.40 -12.72 -26.00
N LEU A 356 -42.98 -11.46 -26.14
CA LEU A 356 -41.87 -11.04 -27.00
C LEU A 356 -40.52 -11.49 -26.39
N ARG A 357 -39.63 -12.00 -27.24
CA ARG A 357 -38.28 -12.45 -26.86
C ARG A 357 -37.24 -11.95 -27.84
N GLY A 358 -36.10 -11.48 -27.32
CA GLY A 358 -34.98 -11.04 -28.13
C GLY A 358 -35.16 -9.68 -28.81
N MET A 359 -36.26 -8.97 -28.54
CA MET A 359 -36.39 -7.57 -28.95
C MET A 359 -35.47 -6.72 -28.09
N ILE A 360 -34.61 -5.93 -28.74
CA ILE A 360 -33.69 -5.00 -28.11
C ILE A 360 -34.22 -3.59 -28.33
N SER A 361 -34.55 -2.88 -27.26
CA SER A 361 -34.96 -1.47 -27.30
C SER A 361 -34.00 -0.60 -26.51
N ASN A 362 -33.73 0.61 -27.01
CA ASN A 362 -32.97 1.60 -26.26
C ASN A 362 -33.88 2.21 -25.18
N ILE A 363 -33.39 2.30 -23.95
CA ILE A 363 -34.00 3.05 -22.87
C ILE A 363 -33.41 4.46 -22.92
N GLU A 364 -34.20 5.44 -23.34
CA GLU A 364 -33.75 6.83 -23.39
C GLU A 364 -33.53 7.36 -21.97
N GLY A 365 -32.36 7.97 -21.73
CA GLY A 365 -32.03 8.54 -20.44
C GLY A 365 -31.30 9.88 -20.54
N ARG A 366 -31.14 10.53 -19.39
CA ARG A 366 -30.42 11.79 -19.26
C ARG A 366 -29.52 11.81 -18.04
N TYR A 367 -28.49 12.65 -18.10
CA TYR A 367 -27.69 12.96 -16.91
C TYR A 367 -28.50 13.78 -15.91
N VAL A 368 -28.28 13.52 -14.61
CA VAL A 368 -28.91 14.23 -13.49
C VAL A 368 -27.87 15.16 -12.86
N ASP A 369 -28.23 16.44 -12.68
CA ASP A 369 -27.41 17.49 -12.04
C ASP A 369 -25.99 17.62 -12.57
N LYS A 370 -25.76 17.20 -13.83
CA LYS A 370 -24.45 17.27 -14.47
C LYS A 370 -24.11 18.71 -14.82
N PRO A 371 -22.98 19.26 -14.31
CA PRO A 371 -22.56 20.59 -14.70
C PRO A 371 -22.27 20.69 -16.20
N ALA A 372 -22.39 21.89 -16.74
CA ALA A 372 -22.10 22.17 -18.14
C ALA A 372 -20.61 22.06 -18.45
N SER A 373 -19.75 22.38 -17.48
CA SER A 373 -18.29 22.38 -17.62
C SER A 373 -17.58 22.06 -16.31
N GLY A 374 -16.30 21.67 -16.40
CA GLY A 374 -15.44 21.42 -15.25
C GLY A 374 -15.29 19.94 -14.90
N LEU A 375 -14.56 19.69 -13.81
CA LEU A 375 -14.23 18.33 -13.38
C LEU A 375 -15.28 17.78 -12.42
N VAL A 376 -15.68 16.52 -12.63
CA VAL A 376 -16.61 15.76 -11.79
C VAL A 376 -16.00 14.44 -11.38
N THR A 377 -16.30 13.98 -10.18
CA THR A 377 -15.83 12.69 -9.63
C THR A 377 -16.84 11.56 -9.78
N SER A 378 -18.08 11.89 -10.11
CA SER A 378 -19.14 10.93 -10.42
C SER A 378 -20.13 11.53 -11.41
N PHE A 379 -20.96 10.68 -12.00
CA PHE A 379 -22.16 11.13 -12.70
C PHE A 379 -23.35 10.26 -12.33
N LYS A 380 -24.54 10.85 -12.46
CA LYS A 380 -25.83 10.18 -12.33
C LYS A 380 -26.54 10.18 -13.68
N TYR A 381 -27.16 9.06 -14.03
CA TYR A 381 -27.88 8.89 -15.29
C TYR A 381 -29.21 8.17 -15.05
N ARG A 382 -30.28 8.71 -15.62
CA ARG A 382 -31.64 8.31 -15.27
C ARG A 382 -32.49 8.03 -16.50
N ASP A 383 -33.31 7.00 -16.41
CA ASP A 383 -34.33 6.64 -17.40
C ASP A 383 -35.41 7.73 -17.50
N GLU A 384 -35.69 8.18 -18.72
CA GLU A 384 -36.73 9.14 -19.10
C GLU A 384 -37.81 8.51 -19.97
N SER A 385 -37.60 7.29 -20.46
CA SER A 385 -38.47 6.62 -21.43
C SER A 385 -39.83 6.25 -20.84
N GLY A 386 -39.88 5.98 -19.53
CA GLY A 386 -41.07 5.46 -18.87
C GLY A 386 -41.44 4.04 -19.30
N GLU A 387 -40.51 3.31 -19.92
CA GLU A 387 -40.72 1.93 -20.33
C GLU A 387 -40.97 1.03 -19.10
N THR A 388 -41.96 0.14 -19.20
CA THR A 388 -42.16 -0.90 -18.20
C THR A 388 -41.16 -2.04 -18.41
N LEU A 389 -40.48 -2.42 -17.33
CA LEU A 389 -39.66 -3.61 -17.25
C LEU A 389 -40.51 -4.79 -16.77
N ASN A 390 -40.40 -5.93 -17.43
CA ASN A 390 -41.14 -7.14 -17.10
C ASN A 390 -40.19 -8.27 -16.70
N ASP A 391 -40.73 -9.26 -15.98
CA ASP A 391 -40.02 -10.45 -15.58
C ASP A 391 -39.42 -11.17 -16.82
N GLY A 392 -38.15 -11.53 -16.71
CA GLY A 392 -37.31 -12.08 -17.77
C GLY A 392 -36.58 -11.04 -18.61
N ASP A 393 -36.83 -9.74 -18.45
CA ASP A 393 -36.06 -8.70 -19.15
C ASP A 393 -34.62 -8.62 -18.62
N ARG A 394 -33.68 -8.28 -19.49
CA ARG A 394 -32.30 -7.95 -19.13
C ARG A 394 -32.01 -6.51 -19.50
N VAL A 395 -31.52 -5.73 -18.55
CA VAL A 395 -31.05 -4.37 -18.78
C VAL A 395 -29.54 -4.41 -18.97
N LEU A 396 -29.07 -3.94 -20.12
CA LEU A 396 -27.66 -3.81 -20.48
C LEU A 396 -27.27 -2.32 -20.42
N LEU A 397 -26.17 -2.05 -19.76
CA LEU A 397 -25.59 -0.73 -19.55
C LEU A 397 -24.24 -0.69 -20.28
N ILE A 398 -24.07 0.31 -21.13
CA ILE A 398 -22.85 0.54 -21.90
C ILE A 398 -22.35 1.94 -21.58
N ILE A 399 -21.11 2.06 -21.12
CA ILE A 399 -20.43 3.34 -20.91
C ILE A 399 -19.16 3.34 -21.76
N ARG A 400 -19.08 4.26 -22.71
CA ARG A 400 -17.96 4.35 -23.65
C ARG A 400 -16.81 5.14 -23.04
N GLY A 401 -15.89 4.45 -22.35
CA GLY A 401 -14.76 5.04 -21.64
C GLY A 401 -13.83 5.85 -22.55
N ASP A 402 -13.68 5.46 -23.82
CA ASP A 402 -12.90 6.19 -24.83
C ASP A 402 -13.31 7.66 -25.02
N PHE A 403 -14.56 8.00 -24.69
CA PHE A 403 -15.10 9.35 -24.84
C PHE A 403 -15.14 10.15 -23.53
N ILE A 404 -14.78 9.53 -22.40
CA ILE A 404 -14.73 10.19 -21.09
C ILE A 404 -13.28 10.56 -20.83
N LEU A 405 -12.97 11.87 -20.78
CA LEU A 405 -11.59 12.33 -20.59
C LEU A 405 -11.37 12.85 -19.18
N ASP A 406 -10.23 12.48 -18.59
CA ASP A 406 -9.77 13.05 -17.33
C ASP A 406 -9.13 14.44 -17.50
N ALA A 407 -8.69 15.03 -16.39
CA ALA A 407 -8.03 16.34 -16.36
C ALA A 407 -6.76 16.43 -17.23
N CYS A 408 -6.18 15.30 -17.63
CA CYS A 408 -5.02 15.21 -18.51
C CYS A 408 -5.38 14.91 -19.97
N CYS A 409 -6.67 15.00 -20.31
CA CYS A 409 -7.20 14.64 -21.62
C CYS A 409 -6.89 13.19 -22.03
N ARG A 410 -6.76 12.27 -21.06
CA ARG A 410 -6.61 10.84 -21.31
C ARG A 410 -7.96 10.14 -21.16
N PRO A 411 -8.26 9.11 -21.97
CA PRO A 411 -9.52 8.40 -21.87
C PRO A 411 -9.60 7.55 -20.60
N LEU A 412 -10.82 7.33 -20.12
CA LEU A 412 -11.11 6.43 -19.02
C LEU A 412 -10.75 4.99 -19.39
N ASP A 413 -10.10 4.24 -18.49
CA ASP A 413 -9.91 2.80 -18.62
C ASP A 413 -11.22 2.07 -18.27
N GLY A 414 -12.02 1.79 -19.31
CA GLY A 414 -13.42 1.43 -19.19
C GLY A 414 -13.70 -0.06 -19.03
N ASN A 415 -12.75 -0.95 -19.30
CA ASN A 415 -13.07 -2.39 -19.44
C ASN A 415 -13.60 -2.99 -18.12
N HIS A 416 -14.81 -3.54 -18.11
CA HIS A 416 -15.39 -4.13 -16.88
C HIS A 416 -14.89 -5.56 -16.62
N VAL A 417 -13.60 -5.70 -16.30
CA VAL A 417 -12.93 -7.01 -16.20
C VAL A 417 -13.58 -7.88 -15.12
N GLY A 418 -14.05 -9.06 -15.53
CA GLY A 418 -14.67 -10.04 -14.64
C GLY A 418 -16.04 -9.63 -14.07
N GLY A 419 -16.58 -8.47 -14.44
CA GLY A 419 -17.85 -7.98 -13.88
C GLY A 419 -17.78 -7.63 -12.38
N ARG A 420 -16.57 -7.32 -11.88
CA ARG A 420 -16.28 -7.22 -10.44
C ARG A 420 -16.17 -5.79 -9.89
N VAL A 421 -16.48 -4.76 -10.68
CA VAL A 421 -16.51 -3.40 -10.12
C VAL A 421 -17.54 -3.34 -8.99
N PRO A 422 -17.16 -2.89 -7.79
CA PRO A 422 -17.99 -3.04 -6.61
C PRO A 422 -19.20 -2.12 -6.66
N GLN A 423 -20.28 -2.57 -6.03
CA GLN A 423 -21.42 -1.71 -5.78
C GLN A 423 -21.07 -0.67 -4.72
N LEU A 424 -21.44 0.59 -4.98
CA LEU A 424 -21.30 1.71 -4.06
C LEU A 424 -22.03 1.43 -2.74
N ALA A 425 -21.36 1.70 -1.62
CA ALA A 425 -21.88 1.41 -0.28
C ALA A 425 -23.25 2.05 0.00
N ALA A 426 -23.52 3.24 -0.57
CA ALA A 426 -24.78 3.96 -0.43
C ALA A 426 -25.99 3.22 -1.05
N TYR A 427 -25.76 2.27 -1.97
CA TYR A 427 -26.80 1.54 -2.69
C TYR A 427 -26.90 0.06 -2.28
N LYS A 428 -26.07 -0.38 -1.32
CA LYS A 428 -26.16 -1.73 -0.77
C LYS A 428 -27.44 -1.86 0.05
N SER A 429 -28.34 -2.77 -0.32
CA SER A 429 -29.54 -3.05 0.47
C SER A 429 -29.16 -3.78 1.77
N GLN A 430 -29.68 -3.33 2.93
CA GLN A 430 -29.44 -3.97 4.24
C GLN A 430 -30.09 -5.37 4.39
N ALA A 431 -30.82 -5.86 3.37
CA ALA A 431 -31.84 -6.90 3.52
C ALA A 431 -31.55 -8.24 2.82
N LYS A 432 -30.38 -8.44 2.21
CA LYS A 432 -29.98 -9.78 1.75
C LYS A 432 -28.63 -10.13 2.35
N PRO A 433 -28.49 -11.26 3.09
CA PRO A 433 -27.20 -11.79 3.46
C PRO A 433 -26.60 -12.41 2.20
N HIS A 434 -26.11 -11.57 1.31
CA HIS A 434 -25.23 -12.02 0.25
C HIS A 434 -23.83 -12.00 0.80
N HIS A 435 -23.10 -13.08 0.50
CA HIS A 435 -21.66 -13.19 0.60
C HIS A 435 -21.05 -11.80 0.48
N GLU A 436 -20.72 -11.24 1.64
CA GLU A 436 -19.84 -10.11 1.68
C GLU A 436 -18.55 -10.69 1.10
N HIS A 437 -18.31 -10.47 -0.19
CA HIS A 437 -16.95 -10.27 -0.63
C HIS A 437 -16.51 -8.95 0.00
N HIS A 438 -16.36 -8.98 1.33
CA HIS A 438 -15.33 -8.25 2.00
C HIS A 438 -14.06 -8.48 1.18
N GLY A 439 -13.15 -7.52 1.18
CA GLY A 439 -11.77 -7.79 0.81
C GLY A 439 -11.15 -8.77 1.81
N GLU A 440 -11.73 -9.97 1.95
CA GLU A 440 -11.24 -11.09 2.71
C GLU A 440 -9.93 -11.49 2.06
N GLN A 441 -8.85 -11.00 2.64
CA GLN A 441 -7.53 -11.60 2.46
C GLN A 441 -7.47 -12.92 3.23
N GLY A 442 -8.38 -13.84 2.91
CA GLY A 442 -8.38 -15.23 3.33
C GLY A 442 -7.76 -16.11 2.27
N CYS A 443 -6.85 -16.98 2.68
CA CYS A 443 -6.36 -18.06 1.82
C CYS A 443 -7.47 -19.09 1.52
N ASP A 444 -8.59 -19.06 2.24
CA ASP A 444 -9.58 -20.15 2.29
C ASP A 444 -11.06 -19.71 2.04
N GLY A 445 -11.28 -18.60 1.31
CA GLY A 445 -12.60 -18.19 0.80
C GLY A 445 -12.84 -18.63 -0.65
N ASP A 446 -14.05 -19.11 -0.95
CA ASP A 446 -14.53 -19.60 -2.26
C ASP A 446 -14.83 -18.45 -3.25
N ASP A 447 -13.85 -17.55 -3.49
CA ASP A 447 -14.02 -16.34 -4.31
C ASP A 447 -13.71 -16.53 -5.81
N GLY A 448 -13.76 -17.77 -6.28
CA GLY A 448 -13.37 -18.15 -7.64
C GLY A 448 -11.85 -18.04 -7.89
N PRO A 449 -11.40 -18.30 -9.13
CA PRO A 449 -9.97 -18.46 -9.44
C PRO A 449 -9.18 -17.15 -9.45
N CYS A 450 -9.83 -15.99 -9.57
CA CYS A 450 -9.18 -14.69 -9.72
C CYS A 450 -9.41 -13.82 -8.48
N ARG A 451 -8.53 -13.92 -7.49
CA ARG A 451 -8.63 -13.14 -6.23
C ARG A 451 -8.08 -11.72 -6.34
N VAL A 452 -7.09 -11.50 -7.21
CA VAL A 452 -6.40 -10.21 -7.38
C VAL A 452 -6.86 -9.53 -8.68
N PRO A 453 -7.25 -8.25 -8.66
CA PRO A 453 -7.61 -7.55 -9.89
C PRO A 453 -6.40 -7.39 -10.83
N PRO A 454 -6.63 -7.16 -12.14
CA PRO A 454 -5.56 -6.97 -13.12
C PRO A 454 -4.56 -5.85 -12.75
N GLY A 455 -5.03 -4.83 -12.04
CA GLY A 455 -4.22 -3.70 -11.56
C GLY A 455 -3.34 -4.00 -10.35
N GLY A 456 -3.35 -5.22 -9.82
CA GLY A 456 -2.56 -5.61 -8.65
C GLY A 456 -3.38 -5.61 -7.36
N ILE A 457 -2.79 -5.18 -6.25
CA ILE A 457 -3.41 -5.28 -4.93
C ILE A 457 -4.42 -4.15 -4.73
N GLY A 458 -5.66 -4.49 -4.34
CA GLY A 458 -6.71 -3.51 -4.03
C GLY A 458 -8.11 -3.92 -4.46
N PRO A 459 -9.09 -3.02 -4.29
CA PRO A 459 -10.45 -3.27 -4.75
C PRO A 459 -10.48 -3.36 -6.28
N TRP A 460 -11.41 -4.16 -6.78
CA TRP A 460 -11.69 -4.23 -8.21
C TRP A 460 -12.15 -2.86 -8.72
N LYS A 461 -11.64 -2.46 -9.88
CA LYS A 461 -11.98 -1.23 -10.60
C LYS A 461 -12.17 -1.60 -12.07
N SER A 462 -12.75 -0.70 -12.85
CA SER A 462 -12.72 -0.91 -14.29
C SER A 462 -11.27 -0.84 -14.77
N GLY A 463 -11.04 -1.54 -15.85
CA GLY A 463 -9.84 -1.47 -16.64
C GLY A 463 -8.83 -2.57 -16.45
N ASN A 464 -7.79 -2.50 -17.27
CA ASN A 464 -6.65 -3.42 -17.26
C ASN A 464 -5.31 -2.68 -17.18
N GLY A 465 -5.32 -1.39 -16.83
CA GLY A 465 -4.15 -0.53 -16.79
C GLY A 465 -3.88 0.20 -18.11
N THR A 466 -4.77 0.10 -19.10
CA THR A 466 -4.64 0.77 -20.40
C THR A 466 -5.84 1.67 -20.63
N ALA A 467 -5.60 2.97 -20.82
CA ALA A 467 -6.65 3.95 -21.07
C ALA A 467 -7.51 3.58 -22.30
N GLY A 468 -8.83 3.74 -22.18
CA GLY A 468 -9.81 3.42 -23.22
C GLY A 468 -10.67 2.19 -22.93
N GLY A 469 -11.48 1.81 -23.91
CA GLY A 469 -12.40 0.69 -23.84
C GLY A 469 -13.82 1.05 -23.40
N THR A 470 -14.68 0.04 -23.39
CA THR A 470 -16.10 0.17 -23.08
C THR A 470 -16.43 -0.60 -21.81
N PHE A 471 -17.09 0.07 -20.89
CA PHE A 471 -17.64 -0.55 -19.70
C PHE A 471 -18.99 -1.15 -20.04
N GLU A 472 -19.09 -2.47 -19.97
CA GLU A 472 -20.32 -3.21 -20.19
C GLU A 472 -20.76 -3.87 -18.88
N SER A 473 -22.03 -3.71 -18.53
CA SER A 473 -22.61 -4.34 -17.35
C SER A 473 -24.09 -4.62 -17.58
N TRP A 474 -24.66 -5.58 -16.87
CA TRP A 474 -26.09 -5.89 -17.00
C TRP A 474 -26.67 -6.35 -15.67
N PHE A 475 -27.99 -6.35 -15.59
CA PHE A 475 -28.76 -7.01 -14.54
C PHE A 475 -30.07 -7.56 -15.13
N TYR A 476 -30.71 -8.46 -14.40
CA TYR A 476 -31.93 -9.14 -14.79
C TYR A 476 -33.13 -8.64 -14.00
N ILE A 477 -34.32 -8.84 -14.58
CA ILE A 477 -35.61 -8.55 -13.95
C ILE A 477 -36.32 -9.88 -13.72
N ASP A 478 -36.76 -10.15 -12.49
CA ASP A 478 -37.56 -11.33 -12.12
C ASP A 478 -38.45 -11.05 -10.91
#